data_AF-E9V3G1-F1
#
_entry.id   AF-E9V3G1-F1
#
_cell.length_a   1.000
_cell.length_b   1.000
_cell.length_c   1.000
_cell.angle_alpha   90.00
_cell.angle_beta   90.00
_cell.angle_gamma   90.00
#
_symmetry.space_group_name_H-M   'P 1'
#
loop_
_entity.id
_entity.type
_entity.pdbx_description
1 polymer ?
#
loop_
_entity_poly.entity_id
_entity_poly.type
_entity_poly.pdbx_seq_one_letter_code
_entity_poly.pdbx_strand_id
1 'polypeptide(L)'
;MTEGEKTRLIAWADEMRRVHDRLRTALRVTQEAIAAGDPAEPAARDLLLFCHGFCAALTGHHEGEDRELFPVIARARPELRETIRKLEQDHSMIGHLLGGLQAAVDRAAAPEELGKHLDGVSAIMESHFRFEERRLLSVLGTLGFDADVGEVFGPL
;
A
#
# COMPACT_ATOMS: atom_id res chain seq x y z
N MET A 1 -6.76 -22.66 21.69
CA MET A 1 -5.70 -21.93 20.98
C MET A 1 -4.37 -22.57 21.29
N THR A 2 -3.76 -23.17 20.28
CA THR A 2 -2.43 -23.75 20.31
C THR A 2 -1.36 -22.66 20.19
N GLU A 3 -0.12 -22.97 20.54
CA GLU A 3 1.02 -22.04 20.44
C GLU A 3 1.27 -21.61 18.98
N GLY A 4 1.11 -22.52 18.03
CA GLY A 4 1.25 -22.23 16.59
C GLY A 4 0.20 -21.27 16.02
N GLU A 5 -1.03 -21.29 16.53
CA GLU A 5 -2.06 -20.32 16.16
C GLU A 5 -1.69 -18.91 16.67
N LYS A 6 -1.19 -18.77 17.90
CA LYS A 6 -0.72 -17.47 18.44
C LYS A 6 0.48 -16.93 17.67
N THR A 7 1.42 -17.78 17.27
CA THR A 7 2.58 -17.37 16.46
C THR A 7 2.15 -16.89 15.06
N ARG A 8 1.20 -17.57 14.41
CA ARG A 8 0.63 -17.10 13.12
C ARG A 8 -0.06 -15.75 13.27
N LEU A 9 -0.84 -15.55 14.34
CA LEU A 9 -1.59 -14.31 14.59
C LEU A 9 -0.69 -13.08 14.78
N ILE A 10 0.43 -13.23 15.50
CA ILE A 10 1.43 -12.17 15.65
C ILE A 10 2.07 -11.83 14.29
N ALA A 11 2.27 -12.84 13.44
CA ALA A 11 2.89 -12.65 12.12
C ALA A 11 2.07 -11.74 11.19
N TRP A 12 0.73 -11.82 11.20
CA TRP A 12 -0.13 -10.99 10.34
C TRP A 12 -0.07 -9.49 10.68
N ALA A 13 -0.17 -9.16 11.97
CA ALA A 13 -0.11 -7.78 12.42
C ALA A 13 1.28 -7.17 12.19
N ASP A 14 2.34 -7.95 12.41
CA ASP A 14 3.71 -7.50 12.15
C ASP A 14 3.98 -7.36 10.64
N GLU A 15 3.42 -8.24 9.80
CA GLU A 15 3.62 -8.16 8.36
C GLU A 15 2.91 -6.96 7.74
N MET A 16 1.67 -6.65 8.12
CA MET A 16 0.98 -5.43 7.68
C MET A 16 1.84 -4.18 7.95
N ARG A 17 2.41 -4.06 9.15
CA ARG A 17 3.30 -2.92 9.47
C ARG A 17 4.55 -2.92 8.60
N ARG A 18 5.18 -4.07 8.39
CA ARG A 18 6.39 -4.17 7.54
C ARG A 18 6.10 -3.76 6.11
N VAL A 19 4.98 -4.21 5.56
CA VAL A 19 4.50 -3.85 4.22
C VAL A 19 4.29 -2.34 4.12
N HIS A 20 3.58 -1.73 5.08
CA HIS A 20 3.41 -0.27 5.12
C HIS A 20 4.73 0.48 5.21
N ASP A 21 5.68 0.02 6.04
CA ASP A 21 7.00 0.65 6.17
C ASP A 21 7.84 0.52 4.88
N ARG A 22 7.74 -0.61 4.18
CA ARG A 22 8.35 -0.78 2.85
C ARG A 22 7.74 0.17 1.83
N LEU A 23 6.42 0.31 1.81
CA LEU A 23 5.71 1.22 0.91
C LEU A 23 6.04 2.70 1.20
N ARG A 24 6.10 3.11 2.48
CA ARG A 24 6.61 4.43 2.89
C ARG A 24 8.03 4.67 2.39
N THR A 25 8.89 3.66 2.50
CA THR A 25 10.28 3.73 2.03
C THR A 25 10.36 3.86 0.51
N ALA A 26 9.59 3.06 -0.23
CA ALA A 26 9.53 3.10 -1.69
C ALA A 26 9.04 4.47 -2.19
N LEU A 27 8.01 5.02 -1.56
CA LEU A 27 7.52 6.37 -1.86
C LEU A 27 8.63 7.42 -1.65
N ARG A 28 9.31 7.40 -0.50
CA ARG A 28 10.40 8.34 -0.20
C ARG A 28 11.53 8.25 -1.22
N VAL A 29 11.98 7.03 -1.57
CA VAL A 29 13.02 6.83 -2.59
C VAL A 29 12.58 7.38 -3.94
N THR A 30 11.31 7.19 -4.31
CA THR A 30 10.75 7.72 -5.56
C THR A 30 10.73 9.25 -5.55
N GLN A 31 10.30 9.88 -4.44
CA GLN A 31 10.31 11.34 -4.29
C GLN A 31 11.74 11.92 -4.34
N GLU A 32 12.70 11.27 -3.69
CA GLU A 32 14.12 11.66 -3.71
C GLU A 32 14.71 11.56 -5.12
N ALA A 33 14.37 10.50 -5.87
CA ALA A 33 14.80 10.33 -7.26
C ALA A 33 14.26 11.44 -8.17
N ILE A 34 13.00 11.86 -7.99
CA ILE A 34 12.42 13.01 -8.71
C ILE A 34 13.16 14.30 -8.36
N ALA A 35 13.35 14.55 -7.06
CA ALA A 35 13.97 15.80 -6.60
C ALA A 35 15.44 15.93 -7.03
N ALA A 36 16.14 14.81 -7.19
CA ALA A 36 17.54 14.78 -7.63
C ALA A 36 17.72 14.87 -9.16
N GLY A 37 16.66 14.69 -9.95
CA GLY A 37 16.75 14.51 -11.40
C GLY A 37 17.15 15.77 -12.19
N ASP A 38 18.27 15.69 -12.92
CA ASP A 38 18.56 16.49 -14.12
C ASP A 38 18.06 15.71 -15.36
N PRO A 39 17.18 16.28 -16.22
CA PRO A 39 16.60 15.60 -17.38
C PRO A 39 17.61 15.08 -18.44
N ALA A 40 18.90 15.39 -18.32
CA ALA A 40 19.93 15.01 -19.29
C ALA A 40 20.64 13.65 -19.06
N GLU A 41 20.40 12.94 -17.95
CA GLU A 41 21.22 11.76 -17.54
C GLU A 41 20.41 10.43 -17.48
N PRO A 42 21.08 9.25 -17.44
CA PRO A 42 20.48 7.92 -17.23
C PRO A 42 19.50 7.83 -16.04
N ALA A 43 19.57 8.79 -15.11
CA ALA A 43 18.67 8.98 -13.98
C ALA A 43 17.17 9.03 -14.35
N ALA A 44 16.81 9.50 -15.56
CA ALA A 44 15.41 9.50 -16.00
C ALA A 44 14.83 8.07 -16.15
N ARG A 45 15.65 7.09 -16.55
CA ARG A 45 15.23 5.68 -16.69
C ARG A 45 15.03 5.03 -15.31
N ASP A 46 15.91 5.33 -14.37
CA ASP A 46 15.81 4.82 -13.01
C ASP A 46 14.59 5.40 -12.29
N LEU A 47 14.29 6.69 -12.51
CA LEU A 47 13.08 7.33 -12.01
C LEU A 47 11.80 6.61 -12.47
N LEU A 48 11.67 6.31 -13.77
CA LEU A 48 10.52 5.57 -14.30
C LEU A 48 10.40 4.18 -13.63
N LEU A 49 11.52 3.49 -13.43
CA LEU A 49 11.54 2.18 -12.76
C LEU A 49 11.04 2.28 -11.31
N PHE A 50 11.47 3.30 -10.55
CA PHE A 50 10.99 3.52 -9.19
C PHE A 50 9.50 3.83 -9.14
N CYS A 51 9.01 4.74 -10.01
CA CYS A 51 7.59 5.07 -10.08
C CYS A 51 6.73 3.85 -10.42
N HIS A 52 7.09 3.07 -11.44
CA HIS A 52 6.34 1.87 -11.80
C HIS A 52 6.39 0.81 -10.70
N GLY A 53 7.56 0.59 -10.10
CA GLY A 53 7.73 -0.36 -9.00
C GLY A 53 6.85 0.02 -7.80
N PHE A 54 6.86 1.29 -7.40
CA PHE A 54 6.01 1.81 -6.33
C PHE A 54 4.52 1.67 -6.66
N CYS A 55 4.09 2.04 -7.87
CA CYS A 55 2.69 1.92 -8.28
C CYS A 55 2.22 0.46 -8.23
N ALA A 56 3.01 -0.46 -8.81
CA ALA A 56 2.68 -1.88 -8.83
C ALA A 56 2.62 -2.47 -7.41
N ALA A 57 3.57 -2.13 -6.55
CA ALA A 57 3.64 -2.55 -5.16
C ALA A 57 2.39 -2.09 -4.37
N LEU A 58 2.06 -0.80 -4.43
CA LEU A 58 0.94 -0.24 -3.68
C LEU A 58 -0.41 -0.74 -4.20
N THR A 59 -0.57 -0.87 -5.52
CA THR A 59 -1.78 -1.48 -6.12
C THR A 59 -1.94 -2.93 -5.70
N GLY A 60 -0.86 -3.74 -5.77
CA GLY A 60 -0.92 -5.16 -5.40
C GLY A 60 -1.29 -5.37 -3.94
N HIS A 61 -0.74 -4.55 -3.05
CA HIS A 61 -1.07 -4.56 -1.62
C HIS A 61 -2.56 -4.30 -1.37
N HIS A 62 -3.11 -3.18 -1.85
CA HIS A 62 -4.52 -2.85 -1.61
C HIS A 62 -5.48 -3.84 -2.29
N GLU A 63 -5.16 -4.33 -3.49
CA GLU A 63 -5.97 -5.35 -4.14
C GLU A 63 -5.99 -6.68 -3.35
N GLY A 64 -4.85 -7.07 -2.75
CA GLY A 64 -4.76 -8.23 -1.89
C GLY A 64 -5.64 -8.08 -0.65
N GLU A 65 -5.63 -6.92 -0.01
CA GLU A 65 -6.46 -6.64 1.15
C GLU A 65 -7.95 -6.64 0.81
N ASP A 66 -8.34 -5.98 -0.28
CA ASP A 66 -9.73 -5.90 -0.73
C ASP A 66 -10.30 -7.29 -1.06
N ARG A 67 -9.51 -8.15 -1.71
CA ARG A 67 -9.98 -9.45 -2.21
C ARG A 67 -9.89 -10.55 -1.17
N GLU A 68 -8.84 -10.55 -0.36
CA GLU A 68 -8.52 -11.67 0.53
C GLU A 68 -8.76 -11.31 2.00
N LEU A 69 -8.25 -10.16 2.47
CA LEU A 69 -8.27 -9.82 3.90
C LEU A 69 -9.64 -9.34 4.38
N PHE A 70 -10.15 -8.29 3.75
CA PHE A 70 -11.34 -7.57 4.17
C PHE A 70 -12.60 -8.46 4.21
N PRO A 71 -12.84 -9.38 3.25
CA PRO A 71 -13.98 -10.29 3.32
C PRO A 71 -13.92 -11.23 4.54
N VAL A 72 -12.73 -11.69 4.92
CA VAL A 72 -12.54 -12.55 6.10
C VAL A 72 -12.83 -11.75 7.37
N ILE A 73 -12.29 -10.54 7.50
CA ILE A 73 -12.56 -9.66 8.65
C ILE A 73 -14.05 -9.32 8.73
N ALA A 74 -14.69 -8.94 7.62
CA ALA A 74 -16.12 -8.57 7.59
C ALA A 74 -17.06 -9.73 7.97
N ARG A 75 -16.63 -10.98 7.72
CA ARG A 75 -17.35 -12.19 8.12
C ARG A 75 -17.17 -12.48 9.60
N ALA A 76 -15.94 -12.42 10.10
CA ALA A 76 -15.61 -12.76 11.48
C ALA A 76 -16.00 -11.65 12.48
N ARG A 77 -15.94 -10.38 12.05
CA ARG A 77 -16.19 -9.18 12.86
C ARG A 77 -17.19 -8.24 12.16
N PRO A 78 -18.49 -8.60 12.13
CA PRO A 78 -19.54 -7.82 11.46
C PRO A 78 -19.59 -6.32 11.82
N GLU A 79 -19.17 -5.97 13.04
CA GLU A 79 -19.10 -4.61 13.54
C GLU A 79 -18.06 -3.73 12.82
N LEU A 80 -17.09 -4.35 12.12
CA LEU A 80 -16.05 -3.63 11.36
C LEU A 80 -16.44 -3.33 9.92
N ARG A 81 -17.63 -3.75 9.44
CA ARG A 81 -18.04 -3.54 8.03
C ARG A 81 -18.06 -2.08 7.60
N GLU A 82 -18.38 -1.15 8.50
CA GLU A 82 -18.28 0.28 8.18
C GLU A 82 -16.83 0.75 8.09
N THR A 83 -15.95 0.22 8.93
CA THR A 83 -14.51 0.51 8.87
C THR A 83 -13.90 -0.02 7.58
N ILE A 84 -14.22 -1.26 7.19
CA ILE A 84 -13.76 -1.87 5.95
C ILE A 84 -14.21 -1.06 4.73
N ARG A 85 -15.49 -0.67 4.68
CA ARG A 85 -16.00 0.19 3.59
C ARG A 85 -15.26 1.53 3.47
N LYS A 86 -14.74 2.07 4.57
CA LYS A 86 -13.92 3.30 4.54
C LYS A 86 -12.53 3.02 3.98
N LEU A 87 -11.92 1.89 4.34
CA LEU A 87 -10.63 1.46 3.80
C LEU A 87 -10.74 1.18 2.28
N GLU A 88 -11.77 0.46 1.83
CA GLU A 88 -12.04 0.24 0.40
C GLU A 88 -12.24 1.56 -0.39
N GLN A 89 -12.84 2.57 0.25
CA GLN A 89 -12.99 3.92 -0.32
C GLN A 89 -11.63 4.62 -0.43
N ASP A 90 -10.79 4.53 0.59
CA ASP A 90 -9.42 5.05 0.56
C ASP A 90 -8.61 4.35 -0.55
N HIS A 91 -8.71 3.02 -0.68
CA HIS A 91 -8.07 2.24 -1.74
C HIS A 91 -8.51 2.71 -3.13
N SER A 92 -9.81 2.96 -3.33
CA SER A 92 -10.34 3.49 -4.59
C SER A 92 -9.77 4.87 -4.92
N MET A 93 -9.65 5.75 -3.92
CA MET A 93 -9.09 7.09 -4.09
C MET A 93 -7.58 7.03 -4.39
N ILE A 94 -6.82 6.19 -3.69
CA ILE A 94 -5.39 5.98 -3.93
C ILE A 94 -5.19 5.39 -5.33
N GLY A 95 -5.98 4.39 -5.72
CA GLY A 95 -5.95 3.79 -7.05
C GLY A 95 -6.16 4.82 -8.16
N HIS A 96 -7.08 5.77 -7.97
CA HIS A 96 -7.27 6.88 -8.91
C HIS A 96 -6.02 7.77 -9.05
N LEU A 97 -5.38 8.12 -7.92
CA LEU A 97 -4.16 8.93 -7.92
C LEU A 97 -2.97 8.21 -8.54
N LEU A 98 -2.82 6.90 -8.27
CA LEU A 98 -1.81 6.05 -8.89
C LEU A 98 -2.03 5.94 -10.40
N GLY A 99 -3.28 5.82 -10.86
CA GLY A 99 -3.58 5.86 -12.30
C GLY A 99 -3.16 7.18 -12.95
N GLY A 100 -3.37 8.30 -12.26
CA GLY A 100 -2.89 9.61 -12.72
C GLY A 100 -1.36 9.71 -12.78
N LEU A 101 -0.67 9.22 -11.75
CA LEU A 101 0.80 9.16 -11.72
C LEU A 101 1.34 8.28 -12.84
N GLN A 102 0.78 7.08 -13.01
CA GLN A 102 1.17 6.13 -14.05
C GLN A 102 0.99 6.73 -15.45
N ALA A 103 -0.13 7.42 -15.71
CA ALA A 103 -0.34 8.11 -16.98
C ALA A 103 0.68 9.25 -17.21
N ALA A 104 1.09 9.96 -16.16
CA ALA A 104 2.13 10.99 -16.24
C ALA A 104 3.51 10.39 -16.55
N VAL A 105 3.83 9.26 -15.92
CA VAL A 105 5.04 8.46 -16.18
C VAL A 105 5.08 7.96 -17.62
N ASP A 106 3.98 7.38 -18.12
CA ASP A 106 3.89 6.79 -19.46
C ASP A 106 4.10 7.82 -20.59
N ARG A 107 3.76 9.08 -20.35
CA ARG A 107 3.99 10.18 -21.31
C ARG A 107 5.29 10.96 -21.05
N ALA A 108 6.14 10.49 -20.14
CA ALA A 108 7.37 11.16 -19.73
C ALA A 108 7.14 12.63 -19.29
N ALA A 109 6.20 12.83 -18.37
CA ALA A 109 5.94 14.13 -17.76
C ALA A 109 7.21 14.72 -17.08
N ALA A 110 7.24 16.04 -16.94
CA ALA A 110 8.34 16.73 -16.27
C ALA A 110 8.43 16.34 -14.78
N PRO A 111 9.63 16.33 -14.17
CA PRO A 111 9.81 15.97 -12.76
C PRO A 111 8.90 16.73 -11.80
N GLU A 112 8.64 18.01 -12.05
CA GLU A 112 7.78 18.86 -11.20
C GLU A 112 6.32 18.38 -11.21
N GLU A 113 5.87 17.82 -12.32
CA GLU A 113 4.52 17.26 -12.44
C GLU A 113 4.43 15.91 -11.73
N LEU A 114 5.41 15.04 -11.93
CA LEU A 114 5.49 13.75 -11.24
C LEU A 114 5.58 13.94 -9.71
N GLY A 115 6.33 14.94 -9.25
CA GLY A 115 6.42 15.32 -7.84
C GLY A 115 5.05 15.67 -7.24
N LYS A 116 4.23 16.46 -7.94
CA LYS A 116 2.87 16.81 -7.49
C LYS A 116 1.96 15.58 -7.37
N HIS A 117 2.08 14.64 -8.30
CA HIS A 117 1.34 13.38 -8.21
C HIS A 117 1.76 12.57 -6.97
N LEU A 118 3.06 12.43 -6.72
CA LEU A 118 3.56 11.73 -5.53
C LEU A 118 3.16 12.41 -4.22
N ASP A 119 3.18 13.74 -4.17
CA ASP A 119 2.74 14.49 -2.98
C ASP A 119 1.25 14.23 -2.68
N GLY A 120 0.42 14.15 -3.72
CA GLY A 120 -1.00 13.79 -3.60
C GLY A 120 -1.19 12.38 -3.05
N VAL A 121 -0.43 11.40 -3.57
CA VAL A 121 -0.45 10.01 -3.05
C VAL A 121 0.03 9.97 -1.60
N SER A 122 1.14 10.65 -1.29
CA SER A 122 1.75 10.69 0.05
C SER A 122 0.79 11.21 1.12
N ALA A 123 0.08 12.30 0.83
CA ALA A 123 -0.83 12.94 1.77
C ALA A 123 -1.96 11.99 2.23
N ILE A 124 -2.47 11.16 1.32
CA ILE A 124 -3.55 10.21 1.63
C ILE A 124 -2.98 8.94 2.27
N MET A 125 -1.92 8.38 1.70
CA MET A 125 -1.32 7.11 2.12
C MET A 125 -0.97 7.09 3.61
N GLU A 126 -0.36 8.16 4.14
CA GLU A 126 0.01 8.20 5.56
C GLU A 126 -1.21 8.19 6.48
N SER A 127 -2.28 8.90 6.11
CA SER A 127 -3.51 8.91 6.91
C SER A 127 -4.25 7.58 6.85
N HIS A 128 -4.23 6.94 5.68
CA HIS A 128 -4.80 5.63 5.40
C HIS A 128 -4.11 4.53 6.22
N PHE A 129 -2.79 4.34 6.05
CA PHE A 129 -2.03 3.31 6.79
C PHE A 129 -2.20 3.43 8.29
N ARG A 130 -2.13 4.66 8.83
CA ARG A 130 -2.34 4.88 10.26
C ARG A 130 -3.75 4.53 10.69
N PHE A 131 -4.77 4.81 9.86
CA PHE A 131 -6.15 4.48 10.18
C PHE A 131 -6.36 2.98 10.18
N GLU A 132 -5.87 2.29 9.16
CA GLU A 132 -5.95 0.84 9.05
C GLU A 132 -5.25 0.15 10.23
N GLU A 133 -3.99 0.49 10.49
CA GLU A 133 -3.20 -0.11 11.56
C GLU A 133 -3.92 0.01 12.93
N ARG A 134 -4.45 1.21 13.22
CA ARG A 134 -5.21 1.45 14.46
C ARG A 134 -6.47 0.59 14.57
N ARG A 135 -7.10 0.27 13.44
CA ARG A 135 -8.39 -0.43 13.40
C ARG A 135 -8.24 -1.94 13.32
N LEU A 136 -7.26 -2.43 12.58
CA LEU A 136 -7.19 -3.82 12.18
C LEU A 136 -6.11 -4.61 12.89
N LEU A 137 -4.99 -4.02 13.36
CA LEU A 137 -3.90 -4.80 13.96
C LEU A 137 -4.34 -5.67 15.16
N SER A 138 -5.18 -5.14 16.04
CA SER A 138 -5.71 -5.90 17.19
C SER A 138 -6.65 -7.03 16.76
N VAL A 139 -7.27 -6.89 15.59
CA VAL A 139 -8.21 -7.86 15.02
C VAL A 139 -7.44 -8.97 14.31
N LEU A 140 -6.40 -8.62 13.54
CA LEU A 140 -5.50 -9.58 12.89
C LEU A 140 -4.86 -10.54 13.90
N GLY A 141 -4.52 -10.04 15.09
CA GLY A 141 -4.04 -10.86 16.20
C GLY A 141 -5.07 -11.83 16.80
N THR A 142 -6.32 -11.88 16.28
CA THR A 142 -7.40 -12.75 16.76
C THR A 142 -8.02 -13.65 15.68
N LEU A 143 -7.66 -13.48 14.40
CA LEU A 143 -8.27 -14.19 13.27
C LEU A 143 -7.33 -15.24 12.65
N GLY A 144 -7.79 -16.49 12.56
CA GLY A 144 -7.08 -17.53 11.81
C GLY A 144 -7.27 -17.35 10.31
N PHE A 145 -6.27 -16.81 9.62
CA PHE A 145 -6.25 -16.72 8.15
C PHE A 145 -5.58 -17.96 7.55
N ASP A 146 -6.26 -18.63 6.61
CA ASP A 146 -5.71 -19.78 5.87
C ASP A 146 -5.03 -19.39 4.55
N ALA A 147 -5.01 -18.09 4.22
CA ALA A 147 -4.36 -17.54 3.02
C ALA A 147 -2.84 -17.41 3.20
N ASP A 148 -2.11 -17.39 2.09
CA ASP A 148 -0.69 -17.06 2.09
C ASP A 148 -0.50 -15.55 2.35
N VAL A 149 0.48 -15.22 3.20
CA VAL A 149 0.72 -13.84 3.63
C VAL A 149 1.12 -12.94 2.46
N GLY A 150 1.83 -13.48 1.45
CA GLY A 150 2.23 -12.74 0.26
C GLY A 150 1.11 -12.53 -0.75
N GLU A 151 0.07 -13.39 -0.75
CA GLU A 151 -1.14 -13.17 -1.54
C GLU A 151 -2.00 -12.05 -0.95
N VAL A 152 -2.04 -11.94 0.39
CA VAL A 152 -2.88 -10.95 1.08
C VAL A 152 -2.26 -9.56 1.12
N PHE A 153 -0.96 -9.45 1.42
CA PHE A 153 -0.29 -8.15 1.50
C PHE A 153 0.44 -7.76 0.22
N GLY A 154 0.37 -8.60 -0.82
CA GLY A 154 1.01 -8.39 -2.11
C GLY A 154 2.50 -8.72 -2.12
N PRO A 155 3.10 -8.84 -3.33
CA PRO A 155 4.53 -9.09 -3.48
C PRO A 155 5.32 -7.81 -3.15
N LEU A 156 6.03 -7.81 -2.01
CA LEU A 156 6.99 -6.77 -1.63
C LEU A 156 8.38 -7.31 -1.30
#